data_AF-A0A1H5BYR9-F1
#
_entry.id   AF-A0A1H5BYR9-F1
#
_cell.length_a   1.000
_cell.length_b   1.000
_cell.length_c   1.000
_cell.angle_alpha   90.00
_cell.angle_beta   90.00
_cell.angle_gamma   90.00
#
_symmetry.space_group_name_H-M   'P 1'
#
loop_
_entity.id
_entity.type
_entity.pdbx_description
1 polymer ?
#
loop_
_entity_poly.entity_id
_entity_poly.type
_entity_poly.pdbx_seq_one_letter_code
_entity_poly.pdbx_strand_id
1 'polypeptide(L)'
;MLSPPTEATRLAALRWLAELRVAGIPRVRVLFSHHPGYADLTPAQYAEGLAWLRRMGMVTTAGRPVVDITDSEAGDGVMPASVPAVRWSPAAEEARRVVGAAGEQALLGVLREGGVPHVRHVAAESDAYGYDIAAARSASERAHIEVKSTTDPTRLVIHLTRHEYEVMARDERWCLAAVLVGRDGSAVNVATVDRVWIHSAVPVDQARRGRWESVRLEVPAHALVPGLATESCRLLPDGLLPQCQVWTCQPAPPVLA
;
A
#
# COMPACT_ATOMS: atom_id res chain seq x y z
N MET A 1 -10.57 -18.25 32.29
CA MET A 1 -11.48 -17.30 31.63
C MET A 1 -11.17 -15.91 32.18
N LEU A 2 -10.86 -14.93 31.32
CA LEU A 2 -10.60 -13.55 31.75
C LEU A 2 -11.93 -12.85 32.06
N SER A 3 -12.03 -12.20 33.23
CA SER A 3 -13.18 -11.38 33.59
C SER A 3 -13.34 -10.22 32.59
N PRO A 4 -14.58 -9.86 32.21
CA PRO A 4 -14.82 -8.77 31.26
C PRO A 4 -14.33 -7.42 31.85
N PRO A 5 -13.80 -6.51 31.00
CA PRO A 5 -13.33 -5.20 31.46
C PRO A 5 -14.48 -4.34 31.99
N THR A 6 -14.15 -3.40 32.88
CA THR A 6 -15.09 -2.39 33.36
C THR A 6 -15.49 -1.43 32.24
N GLU A 7 -16.60 -0.72 32.43
CA GLU A 7 -17.10 0.23 31.41
C GLU A 7 -16.12 1.38 31.15
N ALA A 8 -15.48 1.90 32.20
CA ALA A 8 -14.45 2.91 32.09
C ALA A 8 -13.23 2.42 31.28
N THR A 9 -12.82 1.15 31.48
CA THR A 9 -11.71 0.54 30.73
C THR A 9 -12.07 0.34 29.26
N ARG A 10 -13.33 -0.01 28.94
CA ARG A 10 -13.81 -0.11 27.55
C ARG A 10 -13.86 1.25 26.86
N LEU A 11 -14.40 2.27 27.51
CA LEU A 11 -14.45 3.62 26.96
C LEU A 11 -13.04 4.22 26.75
N ALA A 12 -12.15 4.03 27.73
CA ALA A 12 -10.74 4.40 27.61
C ALA A 12 -10.07 3.71 26.42
N ALA A 13 -10.33 2.41 26.25
CA ALA A 13 -9.79 1.61 25.16
C ALA A 13 -10.30 2.09 23.78
N LEU A 14 -11.59 2.39 23.64
CA LEU A 14 -12.16 2.93 22.40
C LEU A 14 -11.50 4.27 22.01
N ARG A 15 -11.31 5.17 22.97
CA ARG A 15 -10.63 6.45 22.73
C ARG A 15 -9.16 6.28 22.38
N TRP A 16 -8.44 5.38 23.05
CA TRP A 16 -7.08 5.01 22.65
C TRP A 16 -7.03 4.50 21.21
N LEU A 17 -7.96 3.63 20.81
CA LEU A 17 -8.03 3.12 19.44
C LEU A 17 -8.36 4.21 18.42
N ALA A 18 -9.18 5.21 18.78
CA ALA A 18 -9.50 6.34 17.92
C ALA A 18 -8.30 7.28 17.72
N GLU A 19 -7.70 7.76 18.81
CA GLU A 19 -6.64 8.77 18.75
C GLU A 19 -5.30 8.23 18.26
N LEU A 20 -5.00 6.95 18.53
CA LEU A 20 -3.76 6.33 18.05
C LEU A 20 -3.72 6.14 16.53
N ARG A 21 -4.82 6.39 15.83
CA ARG A 21 -4.86 6.44 14.36
C ARG A 21 -4.19 7.69 13.82
N VAL A 22 -4.21 8.78 14.59
CA VAL A 22 -3.73 10.10 14.17
C VAL A 22 -2.41 10.47 14.84
N ALA A 23 -2.14 9.94 16.04
CA ALA A 23 -0.97 10.30 16.83
C ALA A 23 -0.36 9.10 17.59
N GLY A 24 0.95 9.12 17.83
CA GLY A 24 1.60 8.09 18.66
C GLY A 24 1.26 8.21 20.16
N ILE A 25 1.49 7.14 20.93
CA ILE A 25 1.21 7.08 22.39
C ILE A 25 1.60 8.36 23.14
N PRO A 26 2.83 8.90 23.00
CA PRO A 26 3.23 10.06 23.80
C PRO A 26 2.31 11.26 23.57
N ARG A 27 1.91 11.51 22.33
CA ARG A 27 1.05 12.64 21.95
C ARG A 27 -0.40 12.42 22.36
N VAL A 28 -0.91 11.19 22.27
CA VAL A 28 -2.26 10.84 22.74
C VAL A 28 -2.35 10.91 24.27
N ARG A 29 -1.30 10.53 25.01
CA ARG A 29 -1.26 10.75 26.47
C ARG A 29 -1.37 12.22 26.84
N VAL A 30 -0.66 13.09 26.11
CA VAL A 30 -0.73 14.54 26.32
C VAL A 30 -2.14 15.04 26.01
N LEU A 31 -2.77 14.56 24.93
CA LEU A 31 -4.15 14.89 24.59
C LEU A 31 -5.13 14.51 25.72
N PHE A 32 -5.09 13.27 26.19
CA PHE A 32 -5.97 12.79 27.27
C PHE A 32 -5.76 13.50 28.61
N SER A 33 -4.56 14.04 28.84
CA SER A 33 -4.25 14.71 30.11
C SER A 33 -4.65 16.19 30.12
N HIS A 34 -4.76 16.82 28.96
CA HIS A 34 -4.88 18.28 28.88
C HIS A 34 -6.09 18.78 28.08
N HIS A 35 -6.73 17.94 27.27
CA HIS A 35 -7.87 18.36 26.46
C HIS A 35 -9.19 18.13 27.23
N PRO A 36 -10.03 19.17 27.43
CA PRO A 36 -11.25 19.08 28.24
C PRO A 36 -12.23 17.99 27.81
N GLY A 37 -12.26 17.66 26.51
CA GLY A 37 -13.10 16.60 25.95
C GLY A 37 -12.75 15.17 26.39
N TYR A 38 -11.66 14.97 27.14
CA TYR A 38 -11.23 13.67 27.69
C TYR A 38 -11.13 13.68 29.23
N ALA A 39 -11.64 14.72 29.89
CA ALA A 39 -11.53 14.89 31.34
C ALA A 39 -12.45 13.95 32.15
N ASP A 40 -13.33 13.22 31.50
CA ASP A 40 -14.26 12.26 32.09
C ASP A 40 -13.60 10.94 32.53
N LEU A 41 -12.35 10.70 32.14
CA LEU A 41 -11.55 9.55 32.57
C LEU A 41 -10.22 10.00 33.16
N THR A 42 -9.80 9.35 34.25
CA THR A 42 -8.51 9.61 34.88
C THR A 42 -7.35 9.09 34.03
N PRO A 43 -6.13 9.66 34.18
CA PRO A 43 -4.94 9.12 33.51
C PRO A 43 -4.69 7.63 33.81
N ALA A 44 -5.04 7.17 35.02
CA ALA A 44 -4.93 5.76 35.41
C ALA A 44 -5.89 4.87 34.62
N GLN A 45 -7.13 5.30 34.41
CA GLN A 45 -8.11 4.57 33.57
C GLN A 45 -7.67 4.53 32.10
N TYR A 46 -7.09 5.62 31.57
CA TYR A 46 -6.48 5.58 30.24
C TYR A 46 -5.29 4.61 30.18
N ALA A 47 -4.42 4.59 31.19
CA ALA A 47 -3.32 3.62 31.23
C ALA A 47 -3.83 2.18 31.28
N GLU A 48 -4.89 1.91 32.04
CA GLU A 48 -5.54 0.61 32.14
C GLU A 48 -6.19 0.19 30.82
N GLY A 49 -6.89 1.11 30.13
CA GLY A 49 -7.45 0.89 28.80
C GLY A 49 -6.38 0.51 27.76
N LEU A 50 -5.25 1.22 27.72
CA LEU A 50 -4.13 0.90 26.84
C LEU A 50 -3.48 -0.45 27.18
N ALA A 51 -3.33 -0.75 28.47
CA ALA A 51 -2.78 -2.04 28.91
C ALA A 51 -3.72 -3.21 28.55
N TRP A 52 -5.03 -3.01 28.69
CA TRP A 52 -6.03 -3.98 28.27
C TRP A 52 -5.98 -4.22 26.76
N LEU A 53 -5.92 -3.16 25.95
CA LEU A 53 -5.75 -3.28 24.50
C LEU A 53 -4.49 -4.05 24.10
N ARG A 54 -3.36 -3.81 24.77
CA ARG A 54 -2.12 -4.57 24.53
C ARG A 54 -2.26 -6.05 24.88
N ARG A 55 -2.87 -6.37 26.02
CA ARG A 55 -3.12 -7.77 26.43
C ARG A 55 -4.02 -8.50 25.45
N MET A 56 -5.01 -7.82 24.90
CA MET A 56 -5.91 -8.37 23.89
C MET A 56 -5.28 -8.42 22.48
N GLY A 57 -4.01 -8.00 22.34
CA GLY A 57 -3.34 -7.92 21.04
C GLY A 57 -3.92 -6.84 20.11
N MET A 58 -4.74 -5.92 20.65
CA MET A 58 -5.43 -4.87 19.93
C MET A 58 -4.62 -3.58 19.77
N VAL A 59 -3.55 -3.40 20.55
CA VAL A 59 -2.56 -2.32 20.39
C VAL A 59 -1.17 -2.91 20.59
N THR A 60 -0.21 -2.58 19.73
CA THR A 60 1.17 -3.09 19.86
C THR A 60 1.91 -2.48 21.05
N THR A 61 3.06 -3.05 21.41
CA THR A 61 3.95 -2.47 22.43
C THR A 61 4.38 -1.05 22.07
N ALA A 62 4.51 -0.74 20.78
CA ALA A 62 4.79 0.59 20.26
C ALA A 62 3.56 1.53 20.20
N GLY A 63 2.37 1.04 20.55
CA GLY A 63 1.16 1.86 20.63
C GLY A 63 0.38 2.01 19.35
N ARG A 64 0.48 1.04 18.45
CA ARG A 64 -0.28 1.08 17.19
C ARG A 64 -1.51 0.16 17.31
N PRO A 65 -2.72 0.63 17.00
CA PRO A 65 -3.92 -0.19 16.95
C PRO A 65 -3.77 -1.37 15.97
N VAL A 66 -4.28 -2.52 16.37
CA VAL A 66 -4.25 -3.82 15.67
C VAL A 66 -5.67 -4.32 15.33
N VAL A 67 -6.74 -3.60 15.72
CA VAL A 67 -8.15 -3.73 15.17
C VAL A 67 -8.73 -2.42 14.61
N ASP A 68 -9.20 -2.41 13.35
CA ASP A 68 -9.78 -1.22 12.70
C ASP A 68 -11.27 -1.28 12.98
N ILE A 69 -11.79 -0.26 13.65
CA ILE A 69 -13.22 -0.17 13.97
C ILE A 69 -13.84 0.76 12.92
N THR A 70 -14.85 0.25 12.21
CA THR A 70 -15.80 1.05 11.44
C THR A 70 -17.21 0.67 11.83
N ASP A 71 -18.05 1.68 11.99
CA ASP A 71 -19.43 1.56 12.41
C ASP A 71 -20.30 0.95 11.29
N SER A 72 -20.98 -0.15 11.59
CA SER A 72 -22.04 -0.71 10.75
C SER A 72 -23.33 0.09 10.92
N GLU A 73 -24.00 0.36 9.80
CA GLU A 73 -25.26 1.10 9.72
C GLU A 73 -26.36 0.46 10.58
N ALA A 74 -26.79 1.22 11.59
CA ALA A 74 -28.14 1.17 12.13
C ALA A 74 -28.78 2.54 11.87
N GLY A 75 -29.99 2.53 11.32
CA GLY A 75 -30.69 3.72 10.83
C GLY A 75 -31.02 4.77 11.89
N ASP A 76 -31.25 5.96 11.34
CA ASP A 76 -31.78 7.21 11.89
C ASP A 76 -31.03 7.90 13.04
N GLY A 77 -30.25 8.91 12.65
CA GLY A 77 -29.78 9.97 13.54
C GLY A 77 -28.41 10.55 13.19
N VAL A 78 -28.37 11.42 12.17
CA VAL A 78 -27.35 12.46 11.88
C VAL A 78 -25.90 12.17 12.32
N MET A 79 -25.02 11.68 11.42
CA MET A 79 -23.55 11.93 11.45
C MET A 79 -22.87 11.58 10.10
N PRO A 80 -21.74 12.23 9.72
CA PRO A 80 -21.12 12.05 8.41
C PRO A 80 -20.15 10.85 8.34
N ALA A 81 -20.41 9.99 7.37
CA ALA A 81 -19.50 9.15 6.58
C ALA A 81 -18.24 8.56 7.28
N SER A 82 -18.35 7.30 7.67
CA SER A 82 -17.21 6.41 7.86
C SER A 82 -16.45 6.23 6.54
N VAL A 83 -15.11 6.33 6.54
CA VAL A 83 -14.26 5.60 5.58
C VAL A 83 -12.98 5.09 6.28
N PRO A 84 -12.55 3.83 6.03
CA PRO A 84 -11.70 3.00 6.89
C PRO A 84 -10.17 3.06 6.59
N ALA A 85 -9.36 2.60 7.55
CA ALA A 85 -7.88 2.68 7.53
C ALA A 85 -7.15 1.43 6.96
N VAL A 86 -5.80 1.46 6.97
CA VAL A 86 -4.89 0.36 6.55
C VAL A 86 -3.80 0.13 7.59
N ARG A 87 -3.47 -1.14 7.87
CA ARG A 87 -2.52 -1.62 8.91
C ARG A 87 -1.33 -2.44 8.42
N TRP A 88 -0.29 -2.48 9.26
CA TRP A 88 0.90 -3.36 9.18
C TRP A 88 0.97 -4.28 10.43
N SER A 89 1.09 -5.59 10.25
CA SER A 89 1.31 -6.67 11.24
C SER A 89 2.18 -7.77 10.60
N PRO A 90 2.83 -8.72 11.32
CA PRO A 90 3.57 -9.81 10.68
C PRO A 90 2.70 -10.70 9.80
N ALA A 91 1.44 -10.96 10.20
CA ALA A 91 0.46 -11.63 9.35
C ALA A 91 0.05 -10.77 8.14
N ALA A 92 0.00 -9.44 8.28
CA ALA A 92 -0.23 -8.54 7.15
C ALA A 92 1.02 -8.35 6.28
N GLU A 93 2.21 -8.58 6.81
CA GLU A 93 3.47 -8.59 6.09
C GLU A 93 3.62 -9.88 5.31
N GLU A 94 3.25 -11.01 5.92
CA GLU A 94 3.13 -12.28 5.22
C GLU A 94 2.00 -12.22 4.18
N ALA A 95 0.84 -11.64 4.51
CA ALA A 95 -0.21 -11.41 3.53
C ALA A 95 0.25 -10.48 2.40
N ARG A 96 1.00 -9.42 2.70
CA ARG A 96 1.62 -8.56 1.66
C ARG A 96 2.65 -9.32 0.84
N ARG A 97 3.46 -10.18 1.46
CA ARG A 97 4.44 -11.02 0.76
C ARG A 97 3.74 -12.01 -0.15
N VAL A 98 2.68 -12.66 0.32
CA VAL A 98 1.84 -13.57 -0.47
C VAL A 98 1.18 -12.83 -1.63
N VAL A 99 0.61 -11.65 -1.40
CA VAL A 99 -0.01 -10.82 -2.46
C VAL A 99 1.04 -10.30 -3.43
N GLY A 100 2.21 -9.88 -2.93
CA GLY A 100 3.36 -9.46 -3.73
C GLY A 100 3.79 -10.57 -4.68
N ALA A 101 4.13 -11.72 -4.12
CA ALA A 101 4.51 -12.92 -4.87
C ALA A 101 3.42 -13.35 -5.86
N ALA A 102 2.14 -13.32 -5.47
CA ALA A 102 1.05 -13.66 -6.37
C ALA A 102 0.96 -12.70 -7.56
N GLY A 103 1.10 -11.39 -7.35
CA GLY A 103 1.10 -10.42 -8.46
C GLY A 103 2.33 -10.51 -9.36
N GLU A 104 3.52 -10.82 -8.81
CA GLU A 104 4.71 -11.11 -9.60
C GLU A 104 4.50 -12.35 -10.48
N GLN A 105 4.01 -13.46 -9.91
CA GLN A 105 3.73 -14.69 -10.66
C GLN A 105 2.63 -14.49 -11.72
N ALA A 106 1.58 -13.75 -11.38
CA ALA A 106 0.51 -13.45 -12.31
C ALA A 106 1.02 -12.61 -13.50
N LEU A 107 1.83 -11.58 -13.24
CA LEU A 107 2.39 -10.76 -14.32
C LEU A 107 3.37 -11.54 -15.20
N LEU A 108 4.19 -12.42 -14.62
CA LEU A 108 5.02 -13.36 -15.39
C LEU A 108 4.19 -14.24 -16.31
N GLY A 109 3.07 -14.78 -15.81
CA GLY A 109 2.12 -15.58 -16.60
C GLY A 109 1.57 -14.79 -17.77
N VAL A 110 1.03 -13.59 -17.50
CA VAL A 110 0.45 -12.71 -18.52
C VAL A 110 1.48 -12.32 -19.60
N LEU A 111 2.72 -12.01 -19.23
CA LEU A 111 3.77 -11.69 -20.20
C LEU A 111 4.13 -12.88 -21.09
N ARG A 112 4.22 -14.08 -20.51
CA ARG A 112 4.54 -15.31 -21.25
C ARG A 112 3.40 -15.73 -22.18
N GLU A 113 2.17 -15.72 -21.68
CA GLU A 113 0.96 -16.04 -22.45
C GLU A 113 0.69 -15.02 -23.55
N GLY A 114 1.01 -13.74 -23.29
CA GLY A 114 1.00 -12.66 -24.28
C GLY A 114 2.11 -12.75 -25.33
N GLY A 115 2.96 -13.78 -25.28
CA GLY A 115 3.97 -14.06 -26.30
C GLY A 115 5.24 -13.23 -26.18
N VAL A 116 5.56 -12.67 -25.00
CA VAL A 116 6.85 -12.00 -24.79
C VAL A 116 7.95 -13.08 -24.73
N PRO A 117 8.91 -13.08 -25.68
CA PRO A 117 9.87 -14.18 -25.86
C PRO A 117 10.91 -14.30 -24.74
N HIS A 118 11.23 -13.20 -24.06
CA HIS A 118 12.20 -13.19 -22.98
C HIS A 118 11.59 -12.57 -21.73
N VAL A 119 11.30 -13.41 -20.73
CA VAL A 119 10.74 -12.98 -19.44
C VAL A 119 11.51 -13.69 -18.32
N ARG A 120 12.19 -12.91 -17.46
CA ARG A 120 12.98 -13.41 -16.33
C ARG A 120 12.52 -12.76 -15.03
N HIS A 121 12.36 -13.56 -13.99
CA HIS A 121 12.08 -13.10 -12.62
C HIS A 121 13.42 -12.87 -11.92
N VAL A 122 13.99 -11.67 -12.07
CA VAL A 122 15.35 -11.37 -11.60
C VAL A 122 15.41 -11.20 -10.08
N ALA A 123 14.31 -10.79 -9.42
CA ALA A 123 14.24 -10.72 -7.96
C ALA A 123 14.37 -12.10 -7.28
N ALA A 124 14.03 -13.19 -7.97
CA ALA A 124 14.29 -14.55 -7.48
C ALA A 124 15.79 -14.91 -7.50
N GLU A 125 16.60 -14.19 -8.29
CA GLU A 125 18.05 -14.36 -8.38
C GLU A 125 18.79 -13.39 -7.44
N SER A 126 18.40 -12.10 -7.43
CA SER A 126 19.01 -11.06 -6.60
C SER A 126 18.12 -9.82 -6.46
N ASP A 127 18.12 -9.22 -5.29
CA ASP A 127 17.52 -7.91 -4.99
C ASP A 127 18.34 -6.72 -5.52
N ALA A 128 19.60 -6.95 -5.90
CA ALA A 128 20.52 -5.91 -6.33
C ALA A 128 20.11 -5.21 -7.64
N TYR A 129 19.24 -5.83 -8.45
CA TYR A 129 18.76 -5.25 -9.71
C TYR A 129 17.86 -4.02 -9.49
N GLY A 130 17.11 -3.96 -8.37
CA GLY A 130 16.16 -2.87 -8.10
C GLY A 130 14.90 -2.89 -8.97
N TYR A 131 14.55 -4.06 -9.50
CA TYR A 131 13.30 -4.39 -10.17
C TYR A 131 13.06 -5.91 -10.11
N ASP A 132 11.82 -6.35 -10.27
CA ASP A 132 11.45 -7.76 -10.10
C ASP A 132 11.58 -8.58 -11.39
N ILE A 133 11.18 -8.02 -12.53
CA ILE A 133 11.05 -8.75 -13.80
C ILE A 133 11.81 -8.04 -14.91
N ALA A 134 12.66 -8.77 -15.64
CA ALA A 134 13.20 -8.32 -16.92
C ALA A 134 12.37 -8.94 -18.06
N ALA A 135 11.82 -8.10 -18.94
CA ALA A 135 11.05 -8.55 -20.09
C ALA A 135 11.55 -7.90 -21.38
N ALA A 136 11.58 -8.65 -22.48
CA ALA A 136 11.98 -8.15 -23.79
C ALA A 136 11.22 -8.82 -24.92
N ARG A 137 10.69 -8.00 -25.84
CA ARG A 137 10.18 -8.46 -27.15
C ARG A 137 11.26 -8.50 -28.21
N SER A 138 12.20 -7.57 -28.12
CA SER A 138 13.32 -7.43 -29.03
C SER A 138 14.50 -6.80 -28.30
N ALA A 139 15.63 -6.60 -28.99
CA ALA A 139 16.79 -5.96 -28.39
C ALA A 139 16.51 -4.52 -27.94
N SER A 140 15.63 -3.80 -28.66
CA SER A 140 15.22 -2.42 -28.38
C SER A 140 14.01 -2.32 -27.46
N GLU A 141 13.07 -3.27 -27.54
CA GLU A 141 11.85 -3.27 -26.72
C GLU A 141 12.07 -4.11 -25.47
N ARG A 142 12.60 -3.46 -24.44
CA ARG A 142 12.89 -4.07 -23.14
C ARG A 142 12.26 -3.24 -22.03
N ALA A 143 11.81 -3.92 -20.98
CA ALA A 143 11.46 -3.26 -19.74
C ALA A 143 12.05 -3.99 -18.54
N HIS A 144 12.33 -3.20 -17.51
CA HIS A 144 12.70 -3.62 -16.18
C HIS A 144 11.55 -3.24 -15.24
N ILE A 145 10.84 -4.24 -14.75
CA ILE A 145 9.51 -4.04 -14.17
C ILE A 145 9.60 -4.29 -12.67
N GLU A 146 9.30 -3.26 -11.89
CA GLU A 146 9.01 -3.38 -10.46
C GLU A 146 7.51 -3.66 -10.28
N VAL A 147 7.14 -4.65 -9.47
CA VAL A 147 5.76 -5.08 -9.30
C VAL A 147 5.25 -4.69 -7.91
N LYS A 148 4.17 -3.90 -7.86
CA LYS A 148 3.45 -3.60 -6.62
C LYS A 148 2.03 -4.13 -6.70
N SER A 149 1.73 -5.06 -5.81
CA SER A 149 0.50 -5.85 -5.85
C SER A 149 -0.47 -5.47 -4.73
N THR A 150 -1.76 -5.50 -5.02
CA THR A 150 -2.83 -5.28 -4.04
C THR A 150 -4.04 -6.18 -4.33
N THR A 151 -4.86 -6.43 -3.32
CA THR A 151 -6.20 -7.05 -3.47
C THR A 151 -7.33 -6.02 -3.30
N ASP A 152 -6.98 -4.76 -3.01
CA ASP A 152 -7.92 -3.65 -2.81
C ASP A 152 -8.13 -2.90 -4.15
N PRO A 153 -9.32 -3.00 -4.78
CA PRO A 153 -9.61 -2.32 -6.05
C PRO A 153 -9.95 -0.83 -5.86
N THR A 154 -10.11 -0.37 -4.62
CA THR A 154 -10.58 1.00 -4.33
C THR A 154 -9.44 2.00 -4.19
N ARG A 155 -8.23 1.53 -3.89
CA ARG A 155 -7.03 2.36 -3.72
C ARG A 155 -5.76 1.59 -4.06
N LEU A 156 -4.74 2.32 -4.46
CA LEU A 156 -3.40 1.80 -4.65
C LEU A 156 -2.44 2.46 -3.67
N VAL A 157 -1.81 1.66 -2.82
CA VAL A 157 -0.76 2.10 -1.90
C VAL A 157 0.50 1.31 -2.24
N ILE A 158 1.56 2.02 -2.59
CA ILE A 158 2.85 1.41 -2.91
C ILE A 158 3.90 1.76 -1.85
N HIS A 159 4.84 0.85 -1.66
CA HIS A 159 6.04 1.07 -0.87
C HIS A 159 7.23 1.03 -1.82
N LEU A 160 8.00 2.11 -1.88
CA LEU A 160 9.18 2.22 -2.74
C LEU A 160 10.43 2.35 -1.87
N THR A 161 11.42 1.50 -2.09
CA THR A 161 12.74 1.64 -1.44
C THR A 161 13.58 2.69 -2.15
N ARG A 162 14.60 3.22 -1.46
CA ARG A 162 15.56 4.13 -2.09
C ARG A 162 16.26 3.46 -3.26
N HIS A 163 16.61 2.19 -3.11
CA HIS A 163 17.28 1.44 -4.17
C HIS A 163 16.43 1.35 -5.44
N GLU A 164 15.16 0.96 -5.31
CA GLU A 164 14.18 0.94 -6.42
C GLU A 164 14.07 2.31 -7.09
N TYR A 165 13.94 3.39 -6.30
CA TYR A 165 13.86 4.74 -6.84
C TYR A 165 15.13 5.17 -7.58
N GLU A 166 16.32 4.88 -7.04
CA GLU A 166 17.58 5.25 -7.66
C GLU A 166 17.85 4.48 -8.95
N VAL A 167 17.44 3.21 -9.02
CA VAL A 167 17.47 2.40 -10.25
C VAL A 167 16.50 2.98 -11.27
N MET A 168 15.24 3.19 -10.88
CA MET A 168 14.24 3.85 -11.72
C MET A 168 14.83 5.14 -12.30
N ALA A 169 15.31 6.06 -11.47
CA ALA A 169 15.78 7.37 -11.87
C ALA A 169 16.87 7.35 -12.96
N ARG A 170 17.65 6.28 -13.05
CA ARG A 170 18.75 6.12 -14.03
C ARG A 170 18.38 5.28 -15.24
N ASP A 171 17.34 4.46 -15.14
CA ASP A 171 16.97 3.49 -16.16
C ASP A 171 15.67 3.87 -16.86
N GLU A 172 15.77 4.27 -18.12
CA GLU A 172 14.63 4.65 -18.98
C GLU A 172 13.71 3.46 -19.32
N ARG A 173 14.20 2.22 -19.15
CA ARG A 173 13.44 0.99 -19.35
C ARG A 173 12.72 0.54 -18.08
N TRP A 174 12.96 1.22 -16.96
CA TRP A 174 12.31 0.88 -15.72
C TRP A 174 10.86 1.37 -15.69
N CYS A 175 9.94 0.52 -15.27
CA CYS A 175 8.54 0.90 -15.02
C CYS A 175 8.00 0.20 -13.75
N LEU A 176 7.07 0.86 -13.05
CA LEU A 176 6.35 0.27 -11.92
C LEU A 176 4.99 -0.24 -12.38
N ALA A 177 4.81 -1.57 -12.34
CA ALA A 177 3.55 -2.24 -12.60
C ALA A 177 2.72 -2.32 -11.31
N ALA A 178 1.54 -1.73 -11.32
CA ALA A 178 0.50 -1.94 -10.32
C ALA A 178 -0.38 -3.12 -10.74
N VAL A 179 -0.48 -4.13 -9.88
CA VAL A 179 -1.23 -5.37 -10.16
C VAL A 179 -2.35 -5.56 -9.13
N LEU A 180 -3.59 -5.61 -9.61
CA LEU A 180 -4.72 -6.06 -8.80
C LEU A 180 -4.79 -7.59 -8.88
N VAL A 181 -4.64 -8.24 -7.73
CA VAL A 181 -4.63 -9.71 -7.63
C VAL A 181 -6.02 -10.21 -7.24
N GLY A 182 -6.54 -11.15 -8.01
CA GLY A 182 -7.81 -11.84 -7.78
C GLY A 182 -7.73 -12.85 -6.63
N ARG A 183 -8.89 -13.39 -6.22
CA ARG A 183 -8.95 -14.40 -5.14
C ARG A 183 -8.23 -15.71 -5.49
N ASP A 184 -8.11 -16.01 -6.77
CA ASP A 184 -7.40 -17.16 -7.32
C ASP A 184 -5.90 -16.89 -7.57
N GLY A 185 -5.41 -15.68 -7.23
CA GLY A 185 -4.03 -15.27 -7.47
C GLY A 185 -3.77 -14.76 -8.90
N SER A 186 -4.78 -14.69 -9.77
CA SER A 186 -4.63 -14.17 -11.14
C SER A 186 -4.54 -12.63 -11.15
N ALA A 187 -3.96 -12.06 -12.21
CA ALA A 187 -3.98 -10.62 -12.44
C ALA A 187 -5.35 -10.21 -12.99
N VAL A 188 -6.07 -9.39 -12.24
CA VAL A 188 -7.39 -8.84 -12.62
C VAL A 188 -7.26 -7.48 -13.30
N ASN A 189 -6.23 -6.72 -12.92
CA ASN A 189 -5.89 -5.46 -13.57
C ASN A 189 -4.36 -5.25 -13.55
N VAL A 190 -3.81 -4.74 -14.65
CA VAL A 190 -2.42 -4.27 -14.74
C VAL A 190 -2.39 -2.83 -15.25
N ALA A 191 -1.75 -1.96 -14.49
CA ALA A 191 -1.51 -0.56 -14.85
C ALA A 191 -0.05 -0.17 -14.59
N THR A 192 0.42 0.88 -15.25
CA THR A 192 1.74 1.48 -15.02
C THR A 192 1.56 2.72 -14.15
N VAL A 193 2.39 2.89 -13.12
CA VAL A 193 2.46 4.14 -12.35
C VAL A 193 3.39 5.13 -13.05
N ASP A 194 2.91 6.35 -13.26
CA ASP A 194 3.62 7.42 -13.96
C ASP A 194 4.94 7.79 -13.25
N ARG A 195 6.03 7.72 -14.01
CA ARG A 195 7.40 7.97 -13.53
C ARG A 195 7.59 9.41 -13.07
N VAL A 196 7.03 10.37 -13.80
CA VAL A 196 7.16 11.80 -13.49
C VAL A 196 6.48 12.11 -12.16
N TRP A 197 5.31 11.51 -11.93
CA TRP A 197 4.60 11.60 -10.65
C TRP A 197 5.42 11.01 -9.51
N ILE A 198 6.02 9.82 -9.67
CA ILE A 198 6.88 9.22 -8.62
C ILE A 198 8.00 10.19 -8.23
N HIS A 199 8.71 10.76 -9.20
CA HIS A 199 9.75 11.76 -8.92
C HIS A 199 9.25 12.97 -8.12
N SER A 200 8.03 13.43 -8.40
CA SER A 200 7.43 14.56 -7.68
C SER A 200 6.94 14.21 -6.26
N ALA A 201 6.68 12.92 -5.99
CA ALA A 201 6.02 12.46 -4.77
C ALA A 201 7.00 11.93 -3.70
N VAL A 202 8.20 11.49 -4.08
CA VAL A 202 9.19 10.98 -3.11
C VAL A 202 9.81 12.09 -2.26
N PRO A 203 10.27 11.78 -1.02
CA PRO A 203 10.90 12.78 -0.16
C PRO A 203 12.25 13.26 -0.72
N VAL A 204 12.59 14.52 -0.43
CA VAL A 204 13.94 15.06 -0.67
C VAL A 204 14.75 14.99 0.61
N ASP A 205 15.99 14.54 0.52
CA ASP A 205 16.92 14.51 1.64
C ASP A 205 17.23 15.93 2.13
N GLN A 206 16.98 16.19 3.42
CA GLN A 206 17.11 17.53 4.01
C GLN A 206 18.49 17.81 4.61
N ALA A 207 19.30 16.78 4.87
CA ALA A 207 20.56 16.92 5.60
C ALA A 207 21.66 16.00 5.05
N ARG A 208 22.92 16.42 5.19
CA ARG A 208 24.08 15.63 4.70
C ARG A 208 24.32 14.30 5.43
N ARG A 209 23.74 14.13 6.63
CA ARG A 209 23.96 12.94 7.49
C ARG A 209 22.74 12.03 7.61
N GLY A 210 21.65 12.32 6.91
CA GLY A 210 20.43 11.53 6.95
C GLY A 210 19.80 11.45 5.57
N ARG A 211 19.32 10.26 5.21
CA ARG A 211 18.66 10.02 3.93
C ARG A 211 17.42 9.16 4.17
N TRP A 212 16.35 9.35 3.40
CA TRP A 212 15.19 8.46 3.44
C TRP A 212 15.56 7.06 2.92
N GLU A 213 15.01 5.98 3.46
CA GLU A 213 15.32 4.61 2.97
C GLU A 213 14.13 3.95 2.28
N SER A 214 12.92 4.28 2.69
CA SER A 214 11.68 3.84 2.05
C SER A 214 10.59 4.91 2.19
N VAL A 215 9.63 4.89 1.28
CA VAL A 215 8.45 5.75 1.32
C VAL A 215 7.18 4.94 1.04
N ARG A 216 6.09 5.32 1.70
CA ARG A 216 4.73 4.84 1.42
C ARG A 216 4.00 5.92 0.64
N LEU A 217 3.52 5.58 -0.56
CA LEU A 217 2.80 6.50 -1.45
C LEU A 217 1.38 5.98 -1.67
N GLU A 218 0.40 6.87 -1.58
CA GLU A 218 -0.96 6.63 -2.04
C GLU A 218 -1.07 7.18 -3.47
N VAL A 219 -1.26 6.29 -4.44
CA VAL A 219 -1.17 6.63 -5.86
C VAL A 219 -2.53 7.17 -6.34
N PRO A 220 -2.60 8.41 -6.83
CA PRO A 220 -3.85 8.97 -7.36
C PRO A 220 -4.14 8.41 -8.75
N ALA A 221 -5.42 8.42 -9.14
CA ALA A 221 -5.89 7.88 -10.41
C ALA A 221 -5.20 8.50 -11.65
N HIS A 222 -4.88 9.80 -11.60
CA HIS A 222 -4.22 10.49 -12.72
C HIS A 222 -2.75 10.06 -12.92
N ALA A 223 -2.16 9.39 -11.92
CA ALA A 223 -0.81 8.83 -12.02
C ALA A 223 -0.80 7.39 -12.54
N LEU A 224 -1.95 6.84 -12.96
CA LEU A 224 -2.08 5.48 -13.48
C LEU A 224 -2.38 5.48 -14.98
N VAL A 225 -1.59 4.72 -15.73
CA VAL A 225 -1.78 4.50 -17.17
C VAL A 225 -2.15 3.03 -17.41
N PRO A 226 -3.26 2.72 -18.10
CA PRO A 226 -3.63 1.34 -18.39
C PRO A 226 -2.58 0.59 -19.22
N GLY A 227 -2.30 -0.64 -18.77
CA GLY A 227 -1.34 -1.53 -19.38
C GLY A 227 0.08 -1.38 -18.84
N LEU A 228 1.05 -1.95 -19.57
CA LEU A 228 2.46 -1.99 -19.18
C LEU A 228 3.32 -1.30 -20.24
N ALA A 229 3.80 -0.11 -19.91
CA ALA A 229 4.59 0.71 -20.81
C ALA A 229 5.78 1.36 -20.10
N THR A 230 6.84 1.55 -20.86
CA THR A 230 7.98 2.43 -20.56
C THR A 230 7.91 3.64 -21.50
N GLU A 231 8.81 4.61 -21.34
CA GLU A 231 8.95 5.71 -22.31
C GLU A 231 9.29 5.22 -23.73
N SER A 232 9.90 4.05 -23.84
CA SER A 232 10.48 3.53 -25.09
C SER A 232 9.69 2.39 -25.72
N CYS A 233 8.83 1.70 -24.97
CA CYS A 233 8.07 0.56 -25.50
C CYS A 233 6.81 0.23 -24.67
N ARG A 234 5.81 -0.34 -25.36
CA ARG A 234 4.69 -1.04 -24.74
C ARG A 234 4.91 -2.55 -24.91
N LEU A 235 5.03 -3.26 -23.79
CA LEU A 235 5.43 -4.68 -23.81
C LEU A 235 4.35 -5.63 -24.33
N LEU A 236 3.08 -5.25 -24.20
CA LEU A 236 1.96 -6.02 -24.71
C LEU A 236 0.97 -5.08 -25.41
N PRO A 237 0.38 -5.49 -26.55
CA PRO A 237 -0.73 -4.79 -27.17
C PRO A 237 -1.88 -4.50 -26.19
N ASP A 238 -2.61 -3.42 -26.46
CA ASP A 238 -3.83 -3.10 -25.74
C ASP A 238 -4.85 -4.25 -25.88
N GLY A 239 -5.49 -4.63 -24.76
CA GLY A 239 -6.46 -5.72 -24.71
C GLY A 239 -5.89 -7.11 -24.39
N LEU A 240 -4.56 -7.30 -24.40
CA LEU A 240 -3.93 -8.54 -23.90
C LEU A 240 -3.62 -8.50 -22.40
N LEU A 241 -3.59 -7.30 -21.81
CA LEU A 241 -3.50 -7.15 -20.37
C LEU A 241 -4.90 -7.16 -19.73
N PRO A 242 -5.07 -7.84 -18.59
CA PRO A 242 -6.30 -7.76 -17.81
C PRO A 242 -6.65 -6.31 -17.48
N GLN A 243 -7.87 -5.92 -17.81
CA GLN A 243 -8.41 -4.59 -17.53
C GLN A 243 -9.79 -4.71 -16.90
N CYS A 244 -9.92 -4.16 -15.70
CA CYS A 244 -11.17 -3.96 -15.00
C CYS A 244 -11.26 -2.48 -14.60
N GLN A 245 -12.47 -1.90 -14.52
CA GLN A 245 -12.65 -0.52 -14.06
C GLN A 245 -12.37 -0.43 -12.55
N VAL A 246 -11.11 -0.23 -12.19
CA VAL A 246 -10.61 -0.07 -10.83
C VAL A 246 -9.70 1.14 -10.74
N TRP A 247 -9.49 1.65 -9.51
CA TRP A 247 -8.66 2.83 -9.22
C TRP A 247 -9.03 4.09 -10.03
N THR A 248 -10.24 4.13 -10.62
CA THR A 248 -10.72 5.20 -11.52
C THR A 248 -9.78 5.51 -12.68
N CYS A 249 -8.98 4.53 -13.14
CA CYS A 249 -8.11 4.68 -14.30
C CYS A 249 -8.95 5.09 -15.52
N GLN A 250 -8.64 6.25 -16.11
CA GLN A 250 -9.20 6.60 -17.41
C GLN A 250 -8.44 5.83 -18.50
N PRO A 251 -9.13 5.31 -19.53
CA PRO A 251 -8.45 4.78 -20.69
C PRO A 251 -7.55 5.86 -21.28
N ALA A 252 -6.32 5.49 -21.67
CA ALA A 252 -5.44 6.40 -22.35
C ALA A 252 -6.17 6.97 -23.59
N PRO A 253 -6.09 8.29 -23.85
CA PRO A 253 -6.61 8.82 -25.09
C PRO A 253 -5.94 8.06 -26.26
N PRO A 254 -6.70 7.70 -27.31
CA PRO A 254 -6.12 7.00 -28.44
C PRO A 254 -4.92 7.80 -28.95
N VAL A 255 -3.76 7.15 -29.03
CA VAL A 255 -2.60 7.71 -29.70
C VAL A 255 -3.03 7.91 -31.15
N LEU A 256 -3.20 9.17 -31.57
CA LEU A 256 -3.45 9.49 -32.96
C LEU A 256 -2.23 8.99 -33.75
N ALA A 257 -2.50 8.06 -34.66
CA ALA A 257 -1.53 7.51 -35.60
C ALA A 257 -0.98 8.58 -36.55
#